data_AF-A0A6I2A0E1-F1
#
_entry.id   AF-A0A6I2A0E1-F1
#
_cell.length_a   1.000
_cell.length_b   1.000
_cell.length_c   1.000
_cell.angle_alpha   90.00
_cell.angle_beta   90.00
_cell.angle_gamma   90.00
#
_symmetry.space_group_name_H-M   'P 1'
#
loop_
_entity.id
_entity.type
_entity.pdbx_description
1 polymer ?
#
loop_
_entity_poly.entity_id
_entity_poly.type
_entity_poly.pdbx_seq_one_letter_code
_entity_poly.pdbx_strand_id
1 'polypeptide(L)'
;QNSLDAVSDRDFILEYEAAASISMMHLSRLAEEIILWSSAEFDFIELDEAYATGSSIMPQKKNPDVAELVRGKTGRVYGHLTAFLTTMKALPLAYNRDLQEDKEGLFDTADTLLASLDICTGLIATLKVNTEGAAKAVGRGHILATDLADYLAKKGESFRTAHEIVGRLINYAVKKGKPLPELSFAEYSNFSPLFGEDVYAITVESSLAARDTIGGTAPKRVAQAVAAAKKILGQGQ
;
A
#
# COMPACT_ATOMS: atom_id res chain seq x y z
N GLN A 1 -34.18 2.06 25.32
CA GLN A 1 -35.23 2.83 26.04
C GLN A 1 -36.65 2.44 25.60
N ASN A 2 -36.80 1.60 24.57
CA ASN A 2 -38.08 1.08 24.09
C ASN A 2 -37.98 -0.45 24.04
N SER A 3 -39.01 -1.17 24.52
CA SER A 3 -38.98 -2.63 24.60
C SER A 3 -39.18 -3.33 23.26
N LEU A 4 -39.93 -2.72 22.32
CA LEU A 4 -40.11 -3.29 20.97
C LEU A 4 -38.79 -3.25 20.22
N ASP A 5 -38.14 -2.09 20.26
CA ASP A 5 -36.80 -1.86 19.73
C ASP A 5 -35.77 -2.83 20.33
N ALA A 6 -35.70 -2.95 21.65
CA ALA A 6 -34.72 -3.80 22.33
C ALA A 6 -34.77 -5.29 21.94
N VAL A 7 -35.91 -5.79 21.45
CA VAL A 7 -36.04 -7.19 21.01
C VAL A 7 -35.94 -7.38 19.50
N SER A 8 -36.16 -6.32 18.71
CA SER A 8 -36.13 -6.34 17.24
C SER A 8 -34.82 -5.83 16.64
N ASP A 9 -34.13 -4.91 17.33
CA ASP A 9 -32.94 -4.23 16.84
C ASP A 9 -31.74 -5.18 16.71
N ARG A 10 -31.03 -5.06 15.58
CA ARG A 10 -29.75 -5.73 15.29
C ARG A 10 -28.76 -4.79 14.57
N ASP A 11 -28.97 -3.48 14.64
CA ASP A 11 -28.12 -2.49 13.99
C ASP A 11 -26.68 -2.59 14.48
N PHE A 12 -26.46 -2.96 15.74
CA PHE A 12 -25.12 -3.21 16.29
C PHE A 12 -24.35 -4.33 15.56
N ILE A 13 -25.07 -5.34 15.03
CA ILE A 13 -24.45 -6.41 14.22
C ILE A 13 -24.12 -5.88 12.84
N LEU A 14 -25.02 -5.10 12.23
CA LEU A 14 -24.78 -4.45 10.94
C LEU A 14 -23.58 -3.50 11.00
N GLU A 15 -23.46 -2.72 12.07
CA GLU A 15 -22.34 -1.82 12.30
C GLU A 15 -21.03 -2.59 12.47
N TYR A 16 -21.05 -3.68 13.23
CA TYR A 16 -19.89 -4.57 13.38
C TYR A 16 -19.47 -5.19 12.04
N GLU A 17 -20.41 -5.77 11.29
CA GLU A 17 -20.17 -6.37 9.97
C GLU A 17 -19.64 -5.34 8.96
N ALA A 18 -20.13 -4.10 9.00
CA ALA A 18 -19.63 -3.00 8.19
C ALA A 18 -18.18 -2.63 8.56
N ALA A 19 -17.88 -2.49 9.85
CA ALA A 19 -16.53 -2.20 10.33
C ALA A 19 -15.55 -3.34 10.00
N ALA A 20 -15.99 -4.60 10.17
CA ALA A 20 -15.22 -5.79 9.81
C ALA A 20 -14.95 -5.86 8.31
N SER A 21 -15.97 -5.57 7.48
CA SER A 21 -15.84 -5.51 6.02
C SER A 21 -14.79 -4.47 5.61
N ILE A 22 -14.87 -3.24 6.12
CA ILE A 22 -13.88 -2.19 5.83
C ILE A 22 -12.47 -2.61 6.28
N SER A 23 -12.36 -3.26 7.44
CA SER A 23 -11.07 -3.77 7.95
C SER A 23 -10.48 -4.84 7.02
N MET A 24 -11.29 -5.82 6.59
CA MET A 24 -10.86 -6.85 5.65
C MET A 24 -10.48 -6.26 4.28
N MET A 25 -11.15 -5.20 3.82
CA MET A 25 -10.76 -4.46 2.63
C MET A 25 -9.36 -3.83 2.74
N HIS A 26 -9.04 -3.23 3.90
CA HIS A 26 -7.70 -2.70 4.13
C HIS A 26 -6.65 -3.81 4.16
N LEU A 27 -6.96 -4.95 4.80
CA LEU A 27 -6.08 -6.12 4.79
C LEU A 27 -5.90 -6.72 3.39
N SER A 28 -6.93 -6.72 2.55
CA SER A 28 -6.84 -7.24 1.18
C SER A 28 -5.92 -6.39 0.29
N ARG A 29 -5.90 -5.06 0.49
CA ARG A 29 -4.96 -4.17 -0.19
C ARG A 29 -3.52 -4.40 0.28
N LEU A 30 -3.30 -4.58 1.59
CA LEU A 30 -1.99 -4.95 2.11
C LEU A 30 -1.53 -6.31 1.55
N ALA A 31 -2.44 -7.28 1.50
CA ALA A 31 -2.18 -8.59 0.93
C ALA A 31 -1.78 -8.50 -0.55
N GLU A 32 -2.45 -7.68 -1.35
CA GLU A 32 -2.09 -7.45 -2.75
C GLU A 32 -0.64 -6.96 -2.90
N GLU A 33 -0.24 -5.97 -2.11
CA GLU A 33 1.12 -5.45 -2.12
C GLU A 33 2.13 -6.54 -1.74
N ILE A 34 1.85 -7.34 -0.71
CA ILE A 34 2.72 -8.47 -0.31
C ILE A 34 2.85 -9.49 -1.45
N ILE A 35 1.75 -9.82 -2.13
CA ILE A 35 1.75 -10.78 -3.23
C ILE A 35 2.59 -10.26 -4.40
N LEU A 36 2.45 -8.97 -4.75
CA LEU A 36 3.24 -8.35 -5.80
C LEU A 36 4.71 -8.23 -5.41
N TRP A 37 5.01 -7.73 -4.21
CA TRP A 37 6.38 -7.48 -3.75
C TRP A 37 7.19 -8.77 -3.57
N SER A 38 6.53 -9.89 -3.27
CA SER A 38 7.17 -11.22 -3.13
C SER A 38 7.31 -11.97 -4.45
N SER A 39 6.78 -11.44 -5.56
CA SER A 39 6.95 -12.06 -6.87
C SER A 39 8.41 -11.98 -7.35
N ALA A 40 8.82 -12.90 -8.21
CA ALA A 40 10.18 -12.93 -8.74
C ALA A 40 10.52 -11.70 -9.61
N GLU A 41 9.51 -11.07 -10.20
CA GLU A 41 9.66 -9.88 -11.03
C GLU A 41 9.95 -8.62 -10.21
N PHE A 42 9.40 -8.54 -8.99
CA PHE A 42 9.62 -7.42 -8.08
C PHE A 42 10.78 -7.70 -7.11
N ASP A 43 10.75 -8.83 -6.40
CA ASP A 43 11.78 -9.25 -5.44
C ASP A 43 12.10 -8.15 -4.41
N PHE A 44 11.06 -7.53 -3.85
CA PHE A 44 11.20 -6.46 -2.86
C PHE A 44 11.17 -6.99 -1.42
N ILE A 45 10.54 -8.13 -1.21
CA ILE A 45 10.39 -8.75 0.09
C ILE A 45 10.64 -10.25 0.01
N GLU A 46 11.11 -10.82 1.11
CA GLU A 46 11.16 -12.26 1.33
C GLU A 46 10.22 -12.62 2.49
N LEU A 47 9.37 -13.62 2.24
CA LEU A 47 8.46 -14.16 3.24
C LEU A 47 9.15 -15.25 4.08
N ASP A 48 8.84 -15.24 5.37
CA ASP A 48 9.22 -16.29 6.30
C ASP A 48 8.47 -17.59 5.97
N GLU A 49 9.12 -18.73 6.14
CA GLU A 49 8.55 -20.06 5.86
C GLU A 49 7.33 -20.37 6.74
N ALA A 50 7.23 -19.74 7.93
CA ALA A 50 6.05 -19.87 8.77
C ALA A 50 4.77 -19.28 8.14
N TYR A 51 4.91 -18.38 7.16
CA TYR A 51 3.80 -17.66 6.52
C TYR A 51 3.74 -17.84 5.00
N ALA A 52 4.55 -18.73 4.44
CA ALA A 52 4.59 -19.03 3.01
C ALA A 52 4.74 -20.54 2.79
N THR A 53 4.05 -21.10 1.80
CA THR A 53 4.25 -22.50 1.43
C THR A 53 5.32 -22.66 0.36
N GLY A 54 6.15 -23.69 0.48
CA GLY A 54 7.05 -24.13 -0.57
C GLY A 54 6.34 -25.00 -1.62
N SER A 55 6.79 -24.96 -2.87
CA SER A 55 6.37 -25.94 -3.87
C SER A 55 7.16 -27.25 -3.72
N SER A 56 6.48 -28.40 -3.75
CA SER A 56 7.11 -29.72 -3.78
C SER A 56 7.94 -29.99 -5.04
N ILE A 57 7.69 -29.24 -6.12
CA ILE A 57 8.40 -29.35 -7.42
C ILE A 57 9.46 -28.25 -7.57
N MET A 58 9.22 -27.06 -7.00
CA MET A 58 10.11 -25.90 -7.10
C MET A 58 10.55 -25.43 -5.70
N PRO A 59 11.66 -25.95 -5.16
CA PRO A 59 12.10 -25.68 -3.78
C PRO A 59 12.31 -24.19 -3.46
N GLN A 60 12.62 -23.39 -4.47
CA GLN A 60 12.83 -21.94 -4.35
C GLN A 60 11.54 -21.13 -4.37
N LYS A 61 10.40 -21.72 -4.78
CA LYS A 61 9.14 -20.99 -4.90
C LYS A 61 8.42 -20.96 -3.56
N LYS A 62 8.43 -19.79 -2.92
CA LYS A 62 7.61 -19.45 -1.75
C LYS A 62 6.32 -18.78 -2.23
N ASN A 63 5.17 -19.37 -1.93
CA ASN A 63 3.87 -18.79 -2.28
C ASN A 63 3.36 -17.91 -1.12
N PRO A 64 2.78 -16.74 -1.42
CA PRO A 64 2.22 -15.84 -0.41
C PRO A 64 0.81 -16.29 0.05
N ASP A 65 0.62 -17.57 0.37
CA ASP A 65 -0.73 -18.17 0.57
C ASP A 65 -1.53 -17.45 1.65
N VAL A 66 -0.88 -17.01 2.73
CA VAL A 66 -1.52 -16.26 3.81
C VAL A 66 -2.16 -14.98 3.27
N ALA A 67 -1.42 -14.20 2.47
CA ALA A 67 -1.93 -12.98 1.87
C ALA A 67 -3.07 -13.31 0.88
N GLU A 68 -2.92 -14.35 0.07
CA GLU A 68 -3.96 -14.79 -0.87
C GLU A 68 -5.26 -15.19 -0.16
N LEU A 69 -5.16 -15.92 0.96
CA LEU A 69 -6.29 -16.33 1.79
C LEU A 69 -6.98 -15.14 2.45
N VAL A 70 -6.23 -14.19 3.02
CA VAL A 70 -6.79 -12.96 3.62
C VAL A 70 -7.53 -12.14 2.56
N ARG A 71 -6.93 -11.97 1.38
CA ARG A 71 -7.58 -11.30 0.23
C ARG A 71 -8.87 -12.02 -0.16
N GLY A 72 -8.86 -13.34 -0.28
CA GLY A 72 -10.05 -14.14 -0.61
C GLY A 72 -11.15 -14.07 0.45
N LYS A 73 -10.79 -14.11 1.74
CA LYS A 73 -11.72 -14.05 2.88
C LYS A 73 -12.47 -12.72 2.99
N THR A 74 -11.98 -11.66 2.35
CA THR A 74 -12.69 -10.38 2.26
C THR A 74 -14.06 -10.53 1.61
N GLY A 75 -14.15 -11.32 0.52
CA GLY A 75 -15.44 -11.57 -0.15
C GLY A 75 -16.45 -12.32 0.73
N ARG A 76 -15.96 -13.18 1.62
CA ARG A 76 -16.80 -13.91 2.59
C ARG A 76 -17.45 -12.97 3.59
N VAL A 77 -16.66 -12.09 4.20
CA VAL A 77 -17.14 -11.09 5.17
C VAL A 77 -18.12 -10.10 4.52
N TYR A 78 -17.86 -9.67 3.28
CA TYR A 78 -18.82 -8.85 2.52
C TYR A 78 -20.15 -9.57 2.30
N GLY A 79 -20.08 -10.88 2.02
CA GLY A 79 -21.25 -11.74 1.86
C GLY A 79 -22.12 -11.74 3.12
N HIS A 80 -21.52 -11.86 4.30
CA HIS A 80 -22.23 -11.84 5.58
C HIS A 80 -22.94 -10.51 5.83
N LEU A 81 -22.26 -9.38 5.62
CA LEU A 81 -22.90 -8.05 5.70
C LEU A 81 -24.09 -7.93 4.75
N THR A 82 -23.91 -8.34 3.49
CA THR A 82 -24.96 -8.23 2.46
C THR A 82 -26.16 -9.13 2.79
N ALA A 83 -25.89 -10.35 3.25
CA ALA A 83 -26.92 -11.28 3.68
C ALA A 83 -27.70 -10.70 4.86
N PHE A 84 -27.03 -10.19 5.88
CA PHE A 84 -27.70 -9.70 7.07
C PHE A 84 -28.48 -8.40 6.85
N LEU A 85 -27.96 -7.47 6.03
CA LEU A 85 -28.71 -6.31 5.54
C LEU A 85 -30.01 -6.75 4.84
N THR A 86 -29.94 -7.82 4.05
CA THR A 86 -31.08 -8.37 3.32
C THR A 86 -32.09 -9.04 4.26
N THR A 87 -31.62 -9.78 5.28
CA THR A 87 -32.47 -10.37 6.32
C THR A 87 -33.21 -9.30 7.10
N MET A 88 -32.54 -8.22 7.50
CA MET A 88 -33.15 -7.13 8.27
C MET A 88 -34.14 -6.28 7.44
N LYS A 89 -33.98 -6.25 6.12
CA LYS A 89 -34.77 -5.39 5.23
C LYS A 89 -36.26 -5.74 5.28
N ALA A 90 -37.06 -4.75 5.68
CA ALA A 90 -38.52 -4.80 5.72
C ALA A 90 -39.11 -5.86 6.67
N LEU A 91 -38.38 -6.26 7.71
CA LEU A 91 -38.97 -7.05 8.80
C LEU A 91 -39.98 -6.19 9.59
N PRO A 92 -41.22 -6.67 9.78
CA PRO A 92 -42.18 -5.97 10.64
C PRO A 92 -41.76 -6.07 12.10
N LEU A 93 -42.10 -5.08 12.92
CA LEU A 93 -41.82 -5.15 14.36
C LEU A 93 -42.71 -6.19 15.07
N ALA A 94 -42.27 -6.81 16.17
CA ALA A 94 -40.96 -6.65 16.83
C ALA A 94 -40.03 -7.84 16.58
N TYR A 95 -40.24 -8.99 17.25
CA TYR A 95 -39.41 -10.17 17.03
C TYR A 95 -39.98 -11.06 15.92
N ASN A 96 -39.12 -11.43 14.97
CA ASN A 96 -39.39 -12.44 13.95
C ASN A 96 -38.33 -13.53 14.03
N ARG A 97 -38.66 -14.75 13.59
CA ARG A 97 -37.73 -15.89 13.66
C ARG A 97 -36.52 -15.71 12.75
N ASP A 98 -36.65 -14.90 11.71
CA ASP A 98 -35.59 -14.43 10.80
C ASP A 98 -34.38 -13.88 11.58
N LEU A 99 -34.62 -13.26 12.75
CA LEU A 99 -33.56 -12.76 13.65
C LEU A 99 -32.75 -13.88 14.31
N GLN A 100 -32.96 -15.16 13.96
CA GLN A 100 -32.04 -16.23 14.33
C GLN A 100 -30.78 -16.27 13.45
N GLU A 101 -30.86 -15.75 12.23
CA GLU A 101 -29.76 -15.65 11.25
C GLU A 101 -28.69 -14.60 11.64
N ASP A 102 -28.89 -13.90 12.76
CA ASP A 102 -27.99 -12.87 13.28
C ASP A 102 -26.67 -13.41 13.86
N LYS A 103 -26.56 -14.73 14.06
CA LYS A 103 -25.43 -15.38 14.77
C LYS A 103 -24.37 -15.94 13.84
N GLU A 104 -24.77 -16.71 12.83
CA GLU A 104 -23.82 -17.52 12.05
C GLU A 104 -22.85 -16.65 11.24
N GLY A 105 -23.38 -15.65 10.53
CA GLY A 105 -22.57 -14.66 9.82
C GLY A 105 -21.66 -13.89 10.76
N LEU A 106 -22.21 -13.39 11.88
CA LEU A 106 -21.48 -12.64 12.89
C LEU A 106 -20.30 -13.42 13.48
N PHE A 107 -20.53 -14.66 13.90
CA PHE A 107 -19.48 -15.50 14.48
C PHE A 107 -18.39 -15.81 13.46
N ASP A 108 -18.78 -16.15 12.23
CA ASP A 108 -17.80 -16.43 11.18
C ASP A 108 -17.01 -15.20 10.75
N THR A 109 -17.64 -14.02 10.70
CA THR A 109 -16.95 -12.74 10.48
C THR A 109 -15.95 -12.46 11.59
N ALA A 110 -16.34 -12.65 12.86
CA ALA A 110 -15.44 -12.42 14.00
C ALA A 110 -14.23 -13.36 13.97
N ASP A 111 -14.44 -14.67 13.77
CA ASP A 111 -13.37 -15.65 13.65
C ASP A 111 -12.45 -15.34 12.46
N THR A 112 -13.04 -14.98 11.32
CA THR A 112 -12.29 -14.63 10.10
C THR A 112 -11.43 -13.37 10.30
N LEU A 113 -12.01 -12.30 10.85
CA LEU A 113 -11.31 -11.03 11.05
C LEU A 113 -10.16 -11.19 12.05
N LEU A 114 -10.41 -11.81 13.21
CA LEU A 114 -9.40 -11.99 14.25
C LEU A 114 -8.24 -12.86 13.76
N ALA A 115 -8.53 -13.98 13.10
CA ALA A 115 -7.48 -14.84 12.51
C ALA A 115 -6.69 -14.12 11.41
N SER A 116 -7.35 -13.29 10.59
CA SER A 116 -6.69 -12.52 9.53
C SER A 116 -5.76 -11.44 10.11
N LEU A 117 -6.18 -10.76 11.18
CA LEU A 117 -5.35 -9.78 11.88
C LEU A 117 -4.12 -10.43 12.53
N ASP A 118 -4.31 -11.56 13.20
CA ASP A 118 -3.22 -12.28 13.87
C ASP A 118 -2.16 -12.78 12.87
N ILE A 119 -2.60 -13.45 11.80
CA ILE A 119 -1.67 -13.97 10.79
C ILE A 119 -0.96 -12.85 10.02
N CYS A 120 -1.65 -11.75 9.70
CA CYS A 120 -1.03 -10.59 9.07
C CYS A 120 0.00 -9.92 10.00
N THR A 121 -0.28 -9.86 11.30
CA THR A 121 0.67 -9.32 12.29
C THR A 121 1.95 -10.13 12.30
N GLY A 122 1.84 -11.46 12.35
CA GLY A 122 2.98 -12.38 12.27
C GLY A 122 3.77 -12.23 10.96
N LEU A 123 3.07 -12.24 9.83
CA LEU A 123 3.68 -12.09 8.50
C LEU A 123 4.50 -10.81 8.42
N ILE A 124 3.91 -9.66 8.78
CA ILE A 124 4.59 -8.35 8.72
C ILE A 124 5.77 -8.29 9.70
N ALA A 125 5.65 -8.90 10.88
CA ALA A 125 6.73 -8.90 11.87
C ALA A 125 7.96 -9.68 11.41
N THR A 126 7.78 -10.74 10.61
CA THR A 126 8.87 -11.60 10.13
C THR A 126 9.36 -11.29 8.72
N LEU A 127 8.61 -10.48 7.97
CA LEU A 127 8.91 -10.12 6.59
C LEU A 127 10.27 -9.42 6.50
N LYS A 128 11.09 -9.86 5.53
CA LYS A 128 12.40 -9.24 5.25
C LYS A 128 12.30 -8.38 4.01
N VAL A 129 12.84 -7.16 4.09
CA VAL A 129 12.92 -6.26 2.94
C VAL A 129 14.22 -6.51 2.17
N ASN A 130 14.11 -6.81 0.88
CA ASN A 130 15.24 -6.90 -0.04
C ASN A 130 15.59 -5.49 -0.54
N THR A 131 16.44 -4.80 0.23
CA THR A 131 16.84 -3.41 -0.08
C THR A 131 17.60 -3.31 -1.40
N GLU A 132 18.33 -4.35 -1.79
CA GLU A 132 19.07 -4.37 -3.07
C GLU A 132 18.11 -4.50 -4.26
N GLY A 133 17.13 -5.41 -4.17
CA GLY A 133 16.07 -5.56 -5.18
C GLY A 133 15.28 -4.27 -5.38
N ALA A 134 14.85 -3.65 -4.27
CA ALA A 134 14.16 -2.36 -4.30
C ALA A 134 15.04 -1.24 -4.91
N ALA A 135 16.32 -1.13 -4.53
CA ALA A 135 17.23 -0.12 -5.07
C ALA A 135 17.46 -0.29 -6.59
N LYS A 136 17.55 -1.54 -7.08
CA LYS A 136 17.66 -1.82 -8.52
C LYS A 136 16.42 -1.36 -9.29
N ALA A 137 15.21 -1.54 -8.75
CA ALA A 137 13.98 -1.09 -9.39
C ALA A 137 13.90 0.44 -9.50
N VAL A 138 14.30 1.15 -8.45
CA VAL A 138 14.40 2.62 -8.40
C VAL A 138 15.31 3.15 -9.53
N GLY A 139 16.44 2.48 -9.78
CA GLY A 139 17.40 2.88 -10.82
C GLY A 139 16.90 2.72 -12.27
N ARG A 140 15.89 1.88 -12.52
CA ARG A 140 15.40 1.57 -13.88
C ARG A 140 14.39 2.59 -14.44
N GLY A 141 13.75 3.39 -13.59
CA GLY A 141 12.51 4.09 -13.96
C GLY A 141 12.60 5.55 -14.44
N HIS A 142 13.79 6.12 -14.69
CA HIS A 142 13.96 7.57 -14.90
C HIS A 142 13.17 8.43 -13.89
N ILE A 143 13.03 7.94 -12.65
CA ILE A 143 12.07 8.44 -11.65
C ILE A 143 12.34 9.89 -11.23
N LEU A 144 13.57 10.36 -11.44
CA LEU A 144 14.03 11.73 -11.15
C LEU A 144 13.66 12.73 -12.26
N ALA A 145 12.93 12.31 -13.29
CA ALA A 145 12.44 13.17 -14.36
C ALA A 145 11.70 14.40 -13.82
N THR A 146 10.77 14.18 -12.88
CA THR A 146 10.00 15.28 -12.29
C THR A 146 10.88 16.21 -11.49
N ASP A 147 11.88 15.68 -10.76
CA ASP A 147 12.85 16.50 -10.03
C ASP A 147 13.70 17.37 -10.96
N LEU A 148 14.06 16.86 -12.14
CA LEU A 148 14.76 17.65 -13.17
C LEU A 148 13.88 18.77 -13.74
N ALA A 149 12.58 18.53 -13.91
CA ALA A 149 11.64 19.55 -14.37
C ALA A 149 11.44 20.63 -13.29
N ASP A 150 11.29 20.23 -12.03
CA ASP A 150 11.24 21.15 -10.88
C ASP A 150 12.53 21.98 -10.76
N TYR A 151 13.69 21.37 -11.02
CA TYR A 151 14.98 22.05 -11.03
C TYR A 151 15.04 23.17 -12.07
N LEU A 152 14.61 22.92 -13.31
CA LEU A 152 14.57 23.94 -14.36
C LEU A 152 13.54 25.03 -14.04
N ALA A 153 12.39 24.66 -13.49
CA ALA A 153 11.37 25.61 -13.08
C ALA A 153 11.87 26.55 -11.97
N LYS A 154 12.61 26.01 -10.99
CA LYS A 154 13.27 26.81 -9.94
C LYS A 154 14.34 27.77 -10.49
N LYS A 155 14.93 27.46 -11.66
CA LYS A 155 15.88 28.33 -12.36
C LYS A 155 15.23 29.31 -13.34
N GLY A 156 13.89 29.43 -13.32
CA GLY A 156 13.16 30.47 -14.03
C GLY A 156 12.45 30.00 -15.31
N GLU A 157 12.49 28.71 -15.63
CA GLU A 157 11.72 28.16 -16.76
C GLU A 157 10.25 27.94 -16.39
N SER A 158 9.34 27.99 -17.37
CA SER A 158 7.97 27.55 -17.12
C SER A 158 7.91 26.03 -16.94
N PHE A 159 7.05 25.52 -16.04
CA PHE A 159 6.98 24.07 -15.81
C PHE A 159 6.65 23.27 -17.08
N ARG A 160 5.80 23.83 -17.96
CA ARG A 160 5.48 23.22 -19.26
C ARG A 160 6.73 23.04 -20.12
N THR A 161 7.51 24.09 -20.28
CA THR A 161 8.75 24.05 -21.08
C THR A 161 9.80 23.16 -20.41
N ALA A 162 9.94 23.22 -19.08
CA ALA A 162 10.83 22.33 -18.32
C ALA A 162 10.48 20.86 -18.54
N HIS A 163 9.19 20.51 -18.47
CA HIS A 163 8.71 19.16 -18.75
C HIS A 163 9.00 18.71 -20.20
N GLU A 164 8.80 19.59 -21.18
CA GLU A 164 9.16 19.32 -22.59
C GLU A 164 10.68 19.11 -22.79
N ILE A 165 11.51 19.92 -22.12
CA ILE A 165 12.98 19.77 -22.12
C ILE A 165 13.38 18.42 -21.54
N VAL A 166 12.87 18.07 -20.36
CA VAL A 166 13.18 16.81 -19.69
C VAL A 166 12.68 15.60 -20.48
N GLY A 167 11.49 15.69 -21.11
CA GLY A 167 10.99 14.63 -21.99
C GLY A 167 11.93 14.36 -23.17
N ARG A 168 12.51 15.41 -23.78
CA ARG A 168 13.53 15.26 -24.83
C ARG A 168 14.83 14.67 -24.29
N LEU A 169 15.27 15.09 -23.10
CA LEU A 169 16.46 14.57 -22.43
C LEU A 169 16.33 13.07 -22.11
N ILE A 170 15.19 12.62 -21.59
CA ILE A 170 14.92 11.20 -21.30
C ILE A 170 14.95 10.38 -22.59
N ASN A 171 14.25 10.85 -23.63
CA ASN A 171 14.27 10.19 -24.93
C ASN A 171 15.69 10.07 -25.51
N TYR A 172 16.55 11.05 -25.27
CA TYR A 172 17.97 10.99 -25.62
C TYR A 172 18.72 9.95 -24.78
N ALA A 173 18.54 9.96 -23.45
CA ALA A 173 19.17 9.03 -22.52
C ALA A 173 18.84 7.57 -22.87
N VAL A 174 17.56 7.28 -23.13
CA VAL A 174 17.07 5.96 -23.56
C VAL A 174 17.72 5.53 -24.87
N LYS A 175 17.78 6.41 -25.89
CA LYS A 175 18.44 6.11 -27.17
C LYS A 175 19.94 5.85 -27.03
N LYS A 176 20.58 6.41 -26.01
CA LYS A 176 22.00 6.20 -25.69
C LYS A 176 22.23 5.02 -24.75
N GLY A 177 21.18 4.40 -24.22
CA GLY A 177 21.30 3.35 -23.22
C GLY A 177 21.95 3.83 -21.91
N LYS A 178 21.81 5.11 -21.58
CA LYS A 178 22.40 5.71 -20.37
C LYS A 178 21.30 6.12 -19.38
N PRO A 179 21.46 5.86 -18.08
CA PRO A 179 20.63 6.49 -17.06
C PRO A 179 20.94 7.99 -16.95
N LEU A 180 20.00 8.77 -16.43
CA LEU A 180 20.13 10.24 -16.34
C LEU A 180 21.39 10.70 -15.57
N PRO A 181 21.80 10.07 -14.44
CA PRO A 181 23.02 10.46 -13.74
C PRO A 181 24.32 10.23 -14.53
N GLU A 182 24.31 9.37 -15.56
CA GLU A 182 25.48 9.07 -16.40
C GLU A 182 25.62 9.99 -17.62
N LEU A 183 24.67 10.90 -17.85
CA LEU A 183 24.82 11.93 -18.87
C LEU A 183 25.85 12.97 -18.42
N SER A 184 26.75 13.35 -19.32
CA SER A 184 27.74 14.41 -19.10
C SER A 184 27.10 15.80 -19.04
N PHE A 185 27.80 16.75 -18.42
CA PHE A 185 27.29 18.12 -18.31
C PHE A 185 27.06 18.77 -19.69
N ALA A 186 27.91 18.44 -20.67
CA ALA A 186 27.72 18.87 -22.04
C ALA A 186 26.43 18.28 -22.65
N GLU A 187 26.13 17.00 -22.37
CA GLU A 187 24.87 16.38 -22.77
C GLU A 187 23.67 17.11 -22.15
N TYR A 188 23.69 17.45 -20.86
CA TYR A 188 22.64 18.25 -20.21
C TYR A 188 22.50 19.65 -20.80
N SER A 189 23.61 20.37 -20.94
CA SER A 189 23.66 21.77 -21.42
C SER A 189 23.11 21.92 -22.83
N ASN A 190 23.22 20.88 -23.67
CA ASN A 190 22.65 20.86 -25.01
C ASN A 190 21.11 20.93 -25.01
N PHE A 191 20.43 20.58 -23.91
CA PHE A 191 18.97 20.63 -23.82
C PHE A 191 18.46 21.94 -23.21
N SER A 192 19.21 22.57 -22.31
CA SER A 192 18.90 23.88 -21.74
C SER A 192 20.13 24.55 -21.14
N PRO A 193 20.33 25.86 -21.35
CA PRO A 193 21.41 26.62 -20.70
C PRO A 193 21.20 26.78 -19.18
N LEU A 194 20.02 26.43 -18.66
CA LEU A 194 19.71 26.49 -17.23
C LEU A 194 20.23 25.25 -16.46
N PHE A 195 20.69 24.21 -17.15
CA PHE A 195 21.41 23.13 -16.49
C PHE A 195 22.80 23.60 -16.04
N GLY A 196 23.13 23.34 -14.78
CA GLY A 196 24.43 23.55 -14.16
C GLY A 196 24.98 22.22 -13.66
N GLU A 197 26.23 22.20 -13.18
CA GLU A 197 26.82 21.00 -12.58
C GLU A 197 26.08 20.54 -11.31
N ASP A 198 25.31 21.43 -10.68
CA ASP A 198 24.42 21.11 -9.56
C ASP A 198 23.27 20.16 -9.93
N VAL A 199 23.05 19.89 -11.22
CA VAL A 199 22.10 18.85 -11.68
C VAL A 199 22.44 17.46 -11.11
N TYR A 200 23.73 17.17 -10.88
CA TYR A 200 24.18 15.89 -10.32
C TYR A 200 23.84 15.73 -8.83
N ALA A 201 23.44 16.82 -8.15
CA ALA A 201 22.92 16.74 -6.79
C ALA A 201 21.50 16.16 -6.73
N ILE A 202 20.83 16.01 -7.88
CA ILE A 202 19.51 15.39 -7.98
C ILE A 202 19.68 13.87 -7.96
N THR A 203 19.64 13.33 -6.75
CA THR A 203 19.64 11.89 -6.46
C THR A 203 18.30 11.44 -5.89
N VAL A 204 18.11 10.13 -5.72
CA VAL A 204 16.93 9.55 -5.06
C VAL A 204 16.79 10.08 -3.64
N GLU A 205 17.90 10.16 -2.90
CA GLU A 205 17.95 10.68 -1.54
C GLU A 205 17.56 12.16 -1.50
N SER A 206 18.04 12.95 -2.47
CA SER A 206 17.68 14.37 -2.57
C SER A 206 16.18 14.55 -2.89
N SER A 207 15.63 13.70 -3.77
CA SER A 207 14.21 13.71 -4.15
C SER A 207 13.33 13.37 -2.94
N LEU A 208 13.69 12.31 -2.19
CA LEU A 208 13.01 11.94 -0.94
C LEU A 208 13.08 13.08 0.08
N ALA A 209 14.27 13.63 0.33
CA ALA A 209 14.46 14.72 1.29
C ALA A 209 13.68 15.99 0.92
N ALA A 210 13.48 16.26 -0.37
CA ALA A 210 12.71 17.40 -0.86
C ALA A 210 11.19 17.28 -0.63
N ARG A 211 10.64 16.07 -0.47
CA ARG A 211 9.22 15.84 -0.12
C ARG A 211 8.97 16.05 1.38
N ASP A 212 9.43 17.17 1.92
CA ASP A 212 9.35 17.56 3.33
C ASP A 212 8.07 18.35 3.67
N THR A 213 6.93 17.81 3.27
CA THR A 213 5.62 18.31 3.68
C THR A 213 4.97 17.31 4.64
N ILE A 214 3.92 17.74 5.36
CA ILE A 214 3.15 16.81 6.21
C ILE A 214 2.58 15.70 5.31
N GLY A 215 2.87 14.44 5.66
CA GLY A 215 2.50 13.27 4.86
C GLY A 215 3.48 12.94 3.73
N GLY A 216 4.56 13.70 3.54
CA GLY A 216 5.58 13.44 2.53
C GLY A 216 6.56 12.32 2.91
N THR A 217 7.35 11.88 1.93
CA THR A 217 8.27 10.73 2.04
C THR A 217 9.67 11.08 2.55
N ALA A 218 9.92 12.34 2.94
CA ALA A 218 11.20 12.73 3.54
C ALA A 218 11.47 11.90 4.81
N PRO A 219 12.70 11.39 5.03
CA PRO A 219 13.00 10.50 6.16
C PRO A 219 12.57 11.05 7.52
N LYS A 220 12.73 12.36 7.74
CA LYS A 220 12.28 13.03 8.97
C LYS A 220 10.76 13.07 9.12
N ARG A 221 9.99 13.14 8.02
CA ARG A 221 8.52 13.07 8.04
C ARG A 221 8.03 11.66 8.34
N VAL A 222 8.66 10.65 7.74
CA VAL A 222 8.38 9.25 8.03
C VAL A 222 8.66 8.95 9.50
N ALA A 223 9.81 9.39 10.05
CA ALA A 223 10.11 9.22 11.47
C ALA A 223 9.08 9.88 12.41
N GLN A 224 8.60 11.09 12.05
CA GLN A 224 7.53 11.77 12.79
C GLN A 224 6.20 11.00 12.71
N ALA A 225 5.84 10.47 11.55
CA ALA A 225 4.63 9.68 11.36
C ALA A 225 4.67 8.39 12.19
N VAL A 226 5.82 7.71 12.25
CA VAL A 226 6.02 6.53 13.11
C VAL A 226 5.86 6.89 14.59
N ALA A 227 6.45 7.99 15.04
CA ALA A 227 6.30 8.45 16.43
C ALA A 227 4.84 8.79 16.77
N ALA A 228 4.12 9.44 15.85
CA ALA A 228 2.70 9.74 16.02
C ALA A 228 1.85 8.46 16.08
N ALA A 229 2.11 7.47 15.21
CA ALA A 229 1.42 6.18 15.23
C ALA A 229 1.64 5.44 16.56
N LYS A 230 2.89 5.40 17.07
CA LYS A 230 3.19 4.80 18.39
C LYS A 230 2.42 5.46 19.53
N LYS A 231 2.25 6.79 19.48
CA LYS A 231 1.44 7.52 20.47
C LYS A 231 -0.04 7.13 20.41
N ILE A 232 -0.60 6.99 19.22
CA ILE A 232 -1.99 6.54 19.03
C ILE A 232 -2.20 5.13 19.59
N LEU A 233 -1.23 4.24 19.38
CA LEU A 233 -1.26 2.85 19.87
C LEU A 233 -0.98 2.71 21.38
N GLY A 234 -0.73 3.80 22.11
CA GLY A 234 -0.37 3.74 23.53
C GLY A 234 1.03 3.15 23.80
N GLN A 235 1.87 2.99 22.78
CA GLN A 235 3.24 2.47 22.88
C GLN A 235 4.29 3.58 23.13
N GLY A 236 3.83 4.72 23.64
CA GLY A 236 4.62 5.93 23.86
C GLY A 236 4.61 6.37 25.32
N GLN A 237 5.13 5.51 26.21
CA GLN A 237 5.70 5.86 27.51
C GLN A 237 6.95 5.03 27.74
#